data_AF-A0A7Y0N2U6-F1
#
_entry.id   AF-A0A7Y0N2U6-F1
#
_cell.length_a   1.000
_cell.length_b   1.000
_cell.length_c   1.000
_cell.angle_alpha   90.00
_cell.angle_beta   90.00
_cell.angle_gamma   90.00
#
_symmetry.space_group_name_H-M   'P 1'
#
loop_
_entity.id
_entity.type
_entity.pdbx_description
1 polymer ?
#
loop_
_entity_poly.entity_id
_entity_poly.type
_entity_poly.pdbx_seq_one_letter_code
_entity_poly.pdbx_strand_id
1 'polypeptide(L)'
;EAWDERVALMTPYQINMDVIKQTGNPHVKFMHCLPAFHNDETTVGKEIAEKYGMKGLEVTEDVFESEYSIVFDEAENRMHTIKAIMVATLGS
;
A
#
# COMPACT_ATOMS: atom_id res chain seq x y z
N GLU A 1 -11.54 9.99 17.38
CA GLU A 1 -10.64 11.11 17.72
C GLU A 1 -9.36 11.08 16.89
N ALA A 2 -8.36 10.24 17.19
CA ALA A 2 -7.09 10.28 16.44
C ALA A 2 -7.18 9.91 14.94
N TRP A 3 -8.13 9.06 14.56
CA TRP A 3 -8.34 8.69 13.16
C TRP A 3 -9.02 9.80 12.35
N ASP A 4 -9.97 10.52 12.93
CA ASP A 4 -10.72 11.55 12.21
C ASP A 4 -9.80 12.69 11.74
N GLU A 5 -8.89 13.12 12.62
CA GLU A 5 -7.85 14.10 12.29
C GLU A 5 -6.86 13.57 11.24
N ARG A 6 -6.37 12.35 11.42
CA ARG A 6 -5.39 11.76 10.50
C ARG A 6 -5.94 11.48 9.12
N VAL A 7 -7.18 10.98 9.03
CA VAL A 7 -7.84 10.75 7.74
C VAL A 7 -7.95 12.08 7.01
N ALA A 8 -8.50 13.12 7.66
CA ALA A 8 -8.62 14.45 7.03
C ALA A 8 -7.27 15.01 6.55
N LEU A 9 -6.19 14.82 7.30
CA LEU A 9 -4.85 15.27 6.92
C LEU A 9 -4.20 14.45 5.79
N MET A 10 -4.47 13.13 5.75
CA MET A 10 -3.77 12.20 4.87
C MET A 10 -4.53 11.90 3.57
N THR A 11 -5.86 12.07 3.54
CA THR A 11 -6.68 11.82 2.34
C THR A 11 -6.14 12.50 1.06
N PRO A 12 -5.62 13.74 1.08
CA PRO A 12 -5.04 14.36 -0.12
C PRO A 12 -3.82 13.63 -0.70
N TYR A 13 -3.20 12.74 0.07
CA TYR A 13 -2.01 11.98 -0.31
C TYR A 13 -2.29 10.51 -0.64
N GLN A 14 -3.57 10.12 -0.73
CA GLN A 14 -3.94 8.77 -1.16
C GLN A 14 -3.32 8.46 -2.53
N ILE A 15 -2.63 7.33 -2.64
CA ILE A 15 -2.08 6.87 -3.90
C ILE A 15 -3.22 6.33 -4.76
N ASN A 16 -3.57 7.07 -5.79
CA ASN A 16 -4.59 6.73 -6.77
C ASN A 16 -4.06 6.89 -8.20
N MET A 17 -4.86 6.52 -9.19
CA MET A 17 -4.46 6.62 -10.60
C MET A 17 -4.09 8.03 -11.05
N ASP A 18 -4.62 9.07 -10.41
CA ASP A 18 -4.23 10.44 -10.73
C ASP A 18 -2.84 10.77 -10.20
N VAL A 19 -2.43 10.25 -9.04
CA VAL A 19 -1.05 10.32 -8.55
C VAL A 19 -0.10 9.57 -9.48
N ILE A 20 -0.48 8.35 -9.91
CA ILE A 20 0.29 7.56 -10.88
C ILE A 20 0.52 8.36 -12.17
N LYS A 21 -0.52 8.96 -12.75
CA LYS A 21 -0.42 9.79 -13.96
C LYS A 21 0.44 11.04 -13.75
N GLN A 22 0.32 11.68 -12.58
CA GLN A 22 1.09 12.89 -12.25
C GLN A 22 2.60 12.66 -12.24
N THR A 23 3.07 11.42 -12.07
CA THR A 23 4.50 11.11 -12.18
C THR A 23 5.07 11.37 -13.58
N GLY A 24 4.23 11.38 -14.62
CA GLY A 24 4.67 11.49 -16.01
C GLY A 24 5.52 10.30 -16.50
N ASN A 25 5.63 9.23 -15.71
CA ASN A 25 6.46 8.07 -15.99
C ASN A 25 5.60 6.84 -16.31
N PRO A 26 5.60 6.34 -17.57
CA PRO A 26 4.82 5.16 -17.94
C PRO A 26 5.31 3.87 -17.27
N HIS A 27 6.50 3.87 -16.68
CA HIS A 27 7.11 2.73 -16.00
C HIS A 27 7.10 2.87 -14.47
N VAL A 28 6.35 3.81 -13.92
CA VAL A 28 6.20 3.96 -12.47
C VAL A 28 5.75 2.64 -11.84
N LYS A 29 6.26 2.34 -10.65
CA LYS A 29 5.83 1.20 -9.86
C LYS A 29 5.30 1.66 -8.51
N PHE A 30 4.30 0.94 -8.02
CA PHE A 30 3.71 1.11 -6.71
C PHE A 30 4.23 0.00 -5.78
N MET A 31 4.63 0.41 -4.58
CA MET A 31 5.19 -0.44 -3.51
C MET A 31 4.44 -0.17 -2.21
N HIS A 32 4.32 -1.20 -1.38
CA HIS A 32 3.65 -1.14 -0.08
C HIS A 32 4.03 -2.36 0.77
N CYS A 33 4.43 -2.13 2.02
CA CYS A 33 4.99 -3.18 2.88
C CYS A 33 3.98 -4.24 3.40
N LEU A 34 2.67 -4.00 3.21
CA LEU A 34 1.52 -4.81 3.64
C LEU A 34 1.38 -4.96 5.18
N PRO A 35 0.14 -5.15 5.70
CA PRO A 35 -1.14 -5.12 4.99
C PRO A 35 -1.52 -3.71 4.52
N ALA A 36 -2.29 -3.63 3.43
CA ALA A 36 -2.84 -2.39 2.89
C ALA A 36 -4.37 -2.36 3.05
N PHE A 37 -4.95 -1.19 3.28
CA PHE A 37 -6.39 -0.93 3.24
C PHE A 37 -6.77 -0.36 1.87
N HIS A 38 -6.87 -1.24 0.88
CA HIS A 38 -7.12 -0.87 -0.52
C HIS A 38 -8.60 -1.02 -0.95
N ASN A 39 -9.40 -1.79 -0.20
CA ASN A 39 -10.83 -2.00 -0.42
C ASN A 39 -11.62 -2.20 0.89
N ASP A 40 -12.90 -2.57 0.78
CA ASP A 40 -13.85 -2.81 1.86
C ASP A 40 -14.10 -4.30 2.18
N GLU A 41 -13.25 -5.21 1.68
CA GLU A 41 -13.42 -6.66 1.87
C GLU A 41 -12.91 -7.17 3.22
N THR A 42 -12.23 -6.31 3.99
CA THR A 42 -11.82 -6.58 5.38
C THR A 42 -12.78 -5.93 6.37
N THR A 43 -12.86 -6.47 7.59
CA THR A 43 -13.69 -5.87 8.66
C THR A 43 -13.33 -4.41 8.90
N VAL A 44 -12.04 -4.10 9.02
CA VAL A 44 -11.56 -2.72 9.22
C VAL A 44 -11.77 -1.85 7.99
N GLY A 45 -11.53 -2.37 6.78
CA GLY A 45 -11.76 -1.64 5.53
C GLY A 45 -13.24 -1.24 5.36
N LYS A 46 -14.15 -2.14 5.71
CA LYS A 46 -15.59 -1.87 5.69
C LYS A 46 -16.00 -0.79 6.71
N GLU A 47 -15.49 -0.87 7.93
CA GLU A 47 -15.73 0.17 8.96
C GLU A 47 -15.24 1.55 8.51
N ILE A 48 -14.07 1.61 7.86
CA ILE A 48 -13.51 2.84 7.30
C ILE A 48 -14.41 3.37 6.17
N ALA A 49 -14.86 2.49 5.27
CA ALA A 49 -15.74 2.86 4.17
C ALA A 49 -17.08 3.41 4.66
N GLU A 50 -17.69 2.79 5.67
CA GLU A 50 -18.94 3.25 6.28
C GLU A 50 -18.75 4.59 7.02
N LYS A 51 -17.63 4.77 7.71
CA LYS A 51 -17.39 5.96 8.54
C LYS A 51 -16.95 7.19 7.73
N TYR A 52 -16.09 7.01 6.74
CA TYR A 52 -15.47 8.12 6.00
C TYR A 52 -15.92 8.20 4.53
N GLY A 53 -16.70 7.25 4.04
CA GLY A 53 -17.16 7.22 2.65
C GLY A 53 -16.05 6.97 1.63
N MET A 54 -14.91 6.42 2.07
CA MET A 54 -13.73 6.17 1.23
C MET A 54 -13.67 4.71 0.78
N LYS A 55 -13.21 4.48 -0.47
CA LYS A 55 -12.92 3.15 -1.01
C LYS A 55 -11.40 3.02 -1.14
N GLY A 56 -10.80 2.27 -0.22
CA GLY A 56 -9.36 2.34 0.04
C GLY A 56 -8.99 3.57 0.88
N LEU A 57 -7.96 3.45 1.72
CA LEU A 57 -7.51 4.50 2.64
C LEU A 57 -6.22 5.16 2.11
N GLU A 58 -5.08 4.48 2.21
CA GLU A 58 -3.79 4.99 1.72
C GLU A 58 -3.54 4.74 0.24
N VAL A 59 -4.19 3.73 -0.33
CA VAL A 59 -4.13 3.37 -1.75
C VAL A 59 -5.51 2.91 -2.21
N THR A 60 -5.84 3.18 -3.47
CA THR A 60 -7.07 2.71 -4.09
C THR A 60 -6.90 1.32 -4.71
N GLU A 61 -7.98 0.54 -4.75
CA GLU A 61 -8.03 -0.80 -5.36
C GLU A 61 -7.46 -0.81 -6.79
N ASP A 62 -7.80 0.20 -7.59
CA ASP A 62 -7.38 0.29 -8.98
C ASP A 62 -5.87 0.42 -9.13
N VAL A 63 -5.15 1.03 -8.18
CA VAL A 63 -3.68 1.04 -8.15
C VAL A 63 -3.14 -0.25 -7.58
N PHE A 64 -3.71 -0.73 -6.48
CA PHE A 64 -3.22 -1.92 -5.77
C PHE A 64 -3.22 -3.18 -6.65
N GLU A 65 -4.28 -3.37 -7.45
CA GLU A 65 -4.45 -4.51 -8.36
C GLU A 65 -3.97 -4.23 -9.81
N SER A 66 -3.34 -3.08 -10.07
CA SER A 66 -2.84 -2.74 -11.41
C SER A 66 -1.47 -3.35 -11.73
N GLU A 67 -1.09 -3.29 -13.01
CA GLU A 67 0.27 -3.61 -13.48
C GLU A 67 1.38 -2.69 -12.92
N TYR A 68 1.00 -1.57 -12.29
CA TYR A 68 1.95 -0.72 -11.58
C TYR A 68 2.38 -1.35 -10.25
N SER A 69 1.52 -2.18 -9.64
CA SER A 69 1.76 -2.78 -8.34
C SER A 69 2.78 -3.91 -8.40
N ILE A 70 3.77 -3.85 -7.51
CA ILE A 70 4.77 -4.91 -7.30
C ILE A 70 4.83 -5.35 -5.83
N VAL A 71 3.74 -5.13 -5.09
CA VAL A 71 3.68 -5.33 -3.63
C VAL A 71 3.91 -6.78 -3.21
N PHE A 72 3.52 -7.75 -4.05
CA PHE A 72 3.76 -9.17 -3.76
C PHE A 72 5.22 -9.58 -4.01
N ASP A 73 5.86 -9.06 -5.05
CA ASP A 73 7.30 -9.25 -5.26
C ASP A 73 8.10 -8.60 -4.12
N GLU A 74 7.71 -7.40 -3.69
CA GLU A 74 8.29 -6.72 -2.52
C GLU A 74 8.13 -7.58 -1.25
N ALA A 75 6.93 -8.12 -1.02
CA ALA A 75 6.65 -8.96 0.14
C ALA A 75 7.49 -10.25 0.14
N GLU A 76 7.64 -10.92 -1.01
CA GLU A 76 8.50 -12.10 -1.16
C GLU A 76 9.97 -11.76 -0.88
N ASN A 77 10.44 -10.62 -1.36
CA ASN A 77 11.81 -10.14 -1.15
C ASN A 77 12.18 -9.93 0.32
N ARG A 78 11.21 -9.83 1.24
CA ARG A 78 11.48 -9.88 2.69
C ARG A 78 12.15 -11.19 3.12
N MET A 79 11.76 -12.32 2.54
CA MET A 79 12.38 -13.63 2.86
C MET A 79 13.84 -13.66 2.40
N HIS A 80 14.10 -13.20 1.18
CA HIS A 80 15.44 -13.20 0.60
C HIS A 80 16.41 -12.28 1.34
N THR A 81 15.97 -11.07 1.68
CA THR A 81 16.78 -10.10 2.42
C THR A 81 17.08 -10.58 3.84
N ILE A 82 16.09 -11.12 4.57
CA ILE A 82 16.31 -11.72 5.89
C ILE A 82 17.28 -12.91 5.81
N LYS A 83 17.16 -13.76 4.76
CA LYS A 83 18.11 -14.85 4.50
C LYS A 83 19.53 -14.34 4.31
N ALA A 84 19.72 -13.29 3.51
CA ALA A 84 21.03 -12.69 3.28
C ALA A 84 21.66 -12.19 4.58
N ILE A 85 20.86 -11.54 5.45
CA ILE A 85 21.33 -11.11 6.78
C ILE A 85 21.79 -12.32 7.59
N MET A 86 20.98 -13.38 7.68
CA MET A 86 21.34 -14.59 8.44
C MET A 86 22.62 -15.24 7.92
N VAL A 87 22.77 -15.39 6.59
CA VAL A 87 24.00 -15.95 5.99
C VAL A 87 25.21 -15.07 6.28
N ALA A 88 25.07 -13.75 6.15
CA ALA A 88 26.19 -12.83 6.39
C ALA A 88 26.65 -12.81 7.86
N THR A 89 25.74 -13.00 8.82
CA THR A 89 26.06 -12.90 10.25
C THR A 89 26.29 -14.25 10.93
N LEU A 90 25.70 -15.33 10.43
CA LEU A 90 25.70 -16.67 11.06
C LEU A 90 26.11 -17.79 10.09
N GLY A 91 26.41 -17.49 8.83
CA GLY A 91 26.87 -18.47 7.85
C GLY A 91 28.31 -18.89 8.13
N SER A 92 28.54 -20.20 8.16
CA SER A 92 29.87 -20.82 8.28
C SER A 92 30.65 -20.77 6.97
#